data_AF-A0A7J6GEX1-F1
#
_entry.id   AF-A0A7J6GEX1-F1
#
_cell.length_a   1.000
_cell.length_b   1.000
_cell.length_c   1.000
_cell.angle_alpha   90.00
_cell.angle_beta   90.00
_cell.angle_gamma   90.00
#
_symmetry.space_group_name_H-M   'P 1'
#
loop_
_entity.id
_entity.type
_entity.pdbx_description
1 polymer ?
#
loop_
_entity_poly.entity_id
_entity_poly.type
_entity_poly.pdbx_seq_one_letter_code
_entity_poly.pdbx_strand_id
1 'polypeptide(L)'
;MFKCEDEMFEFDMLLESVKVTIKNVAQLMEKINNNIDIAEMIRIEDYLTPQNLRCIKKLYSELGVDDIVDAMRKNPFRTSPFILRELEQEYEKLARRRCDKNKNWADVYKKNYRKSLGRPLNRNCQNIKNSS
;
A
#
# COMPACT_ATOMS: atom_id res chain seq x y z
N MET A 1 -5.42 -26.07 -4.04
CA MET A 1 -4.79 -25.22 -3.02
C MET A 1 -4.06 -24.12 -3.78
N PHE A 2 -4.79 -23.11 -4.27
CA PHE A 2 -4.22 -22.07 -5.18
C PHE A 2 -4.94 -20.71 -5.08
N LYS A 3 -6.28 -20.67 -5.01
CA LYS A 3 -7.05 -19.41 -4.92
C LYS A 3 -6.57 -18.42 -3.86
N CYS A 4 -6.16 -18.96 -2.71
CA CYS A 4 -5.83 -18.16 -1.55
C CYS A 4 -4.39 -17.59 -1.66
N GLU A 5 -3.47 -18.27 -2.36
CA GLU A 5 -2.15 -17.72 -2.71
C GLU A 5 -2.27 -16.64 -3.81
N ASP A 6 -3.11 -16.88 -4.82
CA ASP A 6 -3.37 -15.91 -5.89
C ASP A 6 -3.98 -14.61 -5.34
N GLU A 7 -4.96 -14.70 -4.42
CA GLU A 7 -5.56 -13.54 -3.76
C GLU A 7 -4.57 -12.73 -2.91
N MET A 8 -3.55 -13.37 -2.31
CA MET A 8 -2.50 -12.65 -1.59
C MET A 8 -1.57 -11.93 -2.57
N PHE A 9 -1.18 -12.58 -3.65
CA PHE A 9 -0.33 -11.96 -4.67
C PHE A 9 -1.01 -10.76 -5.32
N GLU A 10 -2.29 -10.86 -5.69
CA GLU A 10 -3.07 -9.74 -6.23
C GLU A 10 -3.15 -8.57 -5.24
N PHE A 11 -3.35 -8.86 -3.96
CA PHE A 11 -3.39 -7.83 -2.92
C PHE A 11 -2.02 -7.16 -2.73
N ASP A 12 -0.95 -7.94 -2.80
CA ASP A 12 0.43 -7.45 -2.68
C ASP A 12 0.81 -6.57 -3.87
N MET A 13 0.42 -6.96 -5.08
CA MET A 13 0.59 -6.13 -6.28
C MET A 13 -0.17 -4.81 -6.16
N LEU A 14 -1.41 -4.84 -5.65
CA LEU A 14 -2.18 -3.61 -5.41
C LEU A 14 -1.47 -2.69 -4.42
N LEU A 15 -0.98 -3.26 -3.31
CA LEU A 15 -0.30 -2.51 -2.25
C LEU A 15 1.00 -1.85 -2.76
N GLU A 16 1.79 -2.57 -3.56
CA GLU A 16 2.97 -2.00 -4.23
C GLU A 16 2.59 -0.94 -5.27
N SER A 17 1.51 -1.12 -6.03
CA SER A 17 1.03 -0.10 -6.98
C SER A 17 0.68 1.22 -6.29
N VAL A 18 0.00 1.16 -5.14
CA VAL A 18 -0.35 2.35 -4.35
C VAL A 18 0.92 3.02 -3.80
N LYS A 19 1.87 2.22 -3.29
CA LYS A 19 3.15 2.71 -2.76
C LYS A 19 4.03 3.40 -3.81
N VAL A 20 4.12 2.83 -5.01
CA VAL A 20 4.82 3.47 -6.14
C VAL A 20 4.14 4.78 -6.53
N THR A 21 2.81 4.82 -6.51
CA THR A 21 2.03 6.04 -6.76
C THR A 21 2.33 7.13 -5.74
N ILE A 22 2.33 6.81 -4.43
CA ILE A 22 2.71 7.72 -3.34
C ILE A 22 4.09 8.32 -3.57
N LYS A 23 5.09 7.47 -3.86
CA LYS A 23 6.47 7.91 -4.11
C LYS A 23 6.54 8.94 -5.25
N ASN A 24 5.86 8.66 -6.36
CA ASN A 24 5.90 9.55 -7.53
C ASN A 24 5.15 10.88 -7.28
N VAL A 25 4.04 10.86 -6.52
CA VAL A 25 3.34 12.09 -6.10
C VAL A 25 4.20 12.91 -5.14
N ALA A 26 4.90 12.29 -4.21
CA ALA A 26 5.83 12.98 -3.31
C ALA A 26 7.00 13.63 -4.07
N GLN A 27 7.57 12.93 -5.07
CA GLN A 27 8.61 13.48 -5.94
C GLN A 27 8.10 14.66 -6.77
N LEU A 28 6.87 14.58 -7.31
CA LEU A 28 6.24 15.70 -7.99
C LEU A 28 6.13 16.92 -7.06
N MET A 29 5.67 16.72 -5.81
CA MET A 29 5.58 17.81 -4.83
C MET A 29 6.94 18.44 -4.51
N GLU A 30 7.98 17.63 -4.32
CA GLU A 30 9.32 18.13 -4.07
C GLU A 30 9.83 19.00 -5.23
N LYS A 31 9.54 18.60 -6.47
CA LYS A 31 9.91 19.36 -7.67
C LYS A 31 9.14 20.66 -7.81
N ILE A 32 7.84 20.66 -7.50
CA ILE A 32 7.03 21.89 -7.50
C ILE A 32 7.53 22.84 -6.42
N ASN A 33 7.87 22.34 -5.22
CA ASN A 33 8.35 23.15 -4.12
C ASN A 33 9.76 23.73 -4.38
N ASN A 34 10.63 22.98 -5.05
CA ASN A 34 11.98 23.43 -5.39
C ASN A 34 11.99 24.44 -6.55
N ASN A 35 10.96 24.43 -7.41
CA ASN A 35 10.90 25.27 -8.60
C ASN A 35 9.55 25.99 -8.70
N ILE A 36 9.27 26.85 -7.73
CA ILE A 36 8.00 27.59 -7.59
C ILE A 36 7.67 28.41 -8.86
N ASP A 37 8.67 29.01 -9.51
CA ASP A 37 8.49 29.84 -10.72
C ASP A 37 8.04 29.05 -11.96
N ILE A 38 8.27 27.73 -12.01
CA ILE A 38 7.83 26.85 -13.11
C ILE A 38 6.75 25.87 -12.66
N ALA A 39 6.21 26.04 -11.45
CA ALA A 39 5.15 25.19 -10.90
C ALA A 39 3.93 25.11 -11.84
N GLU A 40 3.60 26.21 -12.53
CA GLU A 40 2.51 26.27 -13.50
C GLU A 40 2.84 25.60 -14.85
N MET A 41 4.14 25.38 -15.15
CA MET A 41 4.60 24.69 -16.35
C MET A 41 4.79 23.18 -16.14
N ILE A 42 4.79 22.71 -14.88
CA ILE A 42 4.96 21.29 -14.55
C ILE A 42 3.70 20.52 -14.96
N ARG A 43 3.85 19.60 -15.93
CA ARG A 43 2.79 18.67 -16.31
C ARG A 43 2.89 17.42 -15.44
N ILE A 44 1.77 17.01 -14.86
CA ILE A 44 1.75 15.83 -13.98
C ILE A 44 2.12 14.55 -14.73
N GLU A 45 1.86 14.50 -16.04
CA GLU A 45 2.19 13.39 -16.93
C GLU A 45 3.71 13.15 -17.09
N ASP A 46 4.53 14.17 -16.84
CA ASP A 46 5.99 14.05 -16.88
C ASP A 46 6.54 13.29 -15.64
N TYR A 47 5.71 13.12 -14.59
CA TYR A 47 6.08 12.51 -13.31
C TYR A 47 5.20 11.30 -12.92
N LEU A 48 3.95 11.30 -13.36
CA LEU A 48 2.98 10.24 -13.08
C LEU A 48 2.73 9.41 -14.33
N THR A 49 2.98 8.11 -14.21
CA THR A 49 2.67 7.17 -15.27
C THR A 49 1.15 7.02 -15.43
N PRO A 50 0.66 6.55 -16.59
CA PRO A 50 -0.75 6.21 -16.77
C PRO A 50 -1.28 5.23 -15.73
N GLN A 51 -0.43 4.35 -15.20
CA GLN A 51 -0.78 3.42 -14.12
C GLN A 51 -1.01 4.15 -12.81
N ASN A 52 -0.16 5.13 -12.46
CA ASN A 52 -0.34 5.95 -11.27
C ASN A 52 -1.67 6.72 -11.34
N LEU A 53 -1.97 7.34 -12.49
CA LEU A 53 -3.21 8.08 -12.71
C LEU A 53 -4.44 7.17 -12.61
N ARG A 54 -4.37 5.94 -13.15
CA ARG A 54 -5.43 4.93 -12.97
C ARG A 54 -5.59 4.52 -11.51
N CYS A 55 -4.49 4.38 -10.78
CA CYS A 55 -4.51 4.05 -9.35
C CYS A 55 -5.22 5.17 -8.56
N ILE A 56 -4.85 6.42 -8.79
CA ILE A 56 -5.49 7.59 -8.16
C ILE A 56 -6.97 7.64 -8.52
N LYS A 57 -7.32 7.54 -9.81
CA LYS A 57 -8.71 7.55 -10.25
C LYS A 57 -9.53 6.46 -9.57
N LYS A 58 -9.02 5.22 -9.52
CA LYS A 58 -9.74 4.11 -8.89
C LYS A 58 -10.05 4.38 -7.42
N LEU A 59 -9.07 4.90 -6.68
CA LEU A 59 -9.24 5.21 -5.26
C LEU A 59 -10.31 6.28 -5.01
N TYR A 60 -10.34 7.31 -5.85
CA TYR A 60 -11.31 8.39 -5.72
C TYR A 60 -12.68 8.07 -6.33
N SER A 61 -12.76 7.18 -7.33
CA SER A 61 -14.04 6.66 -7.82
C SER A 61 -14.78 5.86 -6.75
N GLU A 62 -14.07 5.20 -5.82
CA GLU A 62 -14.69 4.57 -4.62
C GLU A 62 -15.27 5.61 -3.64
N LEU A 63 -14.80 6.87 -3.71
CA LEU A 63 -15.31 8.02 -2.94
C LEU A 63 -16.37 8.84 -3.72
N GLY A 64 -16.67 8.45 -4.96
CA GLY A 64 -17.60 9.19 -5.85
C GLY A 64 -17.00 10.47 -6.46
N VAL A 65 -15.67 10.59 -6.50
CA VAL A 65 -14.96 11.75 -7.07
C VAL A 65 -14.25 11.33 -8.36
N ASP A 66 -14.82 11.68 -9.51
CA ASP A 66 -14.27 11.27 -10.82
C ASP A 66 -13.37 12.33 -11.48
N ASP A 67 -13.43 13.58 -11.02
CA ASP A 67 -12.71 14.74 -11.57
C ASP A 67 -11.37 15.01 -10.88
N ILE A 68 -10.93 14.15 -9.96
CA ILE A 68 -9.70 14.36 -9.17
C ILE A 68 -8.44 14.47 -10.05
N VAL A 69 -8.37 13.69 -11.13
CA VAL A 69 -7.22 13.72 -12.06
C VAL A 69 -7.20 15.03 -12.82
N ASP A 70 -8.37 15.54 -13.22
CA ASP A 70 -8.48 16.81 -13.93
C ASP A 70 -8.26 18.00 -12.99
N ALA A 71 -8.68 17.90 -11.72
CA ALA A 71 -8.34 18.85 -10.68
C ALA A 71 -6.83 18.90 -10.43
N MET A 72 -6.17 17.73 -10.39
CA MET A 72 -4.73 17.63 -10.25
C MET A 72 -3.98 18.21 -11.45
N ARG A 73 -4.50 18.06 -12.67
CA ARG A 73 -3.94 18.71 -13.88
C ARG A 73 -4.08 20.23 -13.84
N LYS A 74 -5.23 20.74 -13.40
CA LYS A 74 -5.51 22.18 -13.33
C LYS A 74 -4.67 22.88 -12.27
N ASN A 75 -4.48 22.24 -11.12
CA ASN A 75 -3.68 22.79 -10.04
C ASN A 75 -2.95 21.68 -9.28
N PRO A 76 -1.79 21.22 -9.79
CA PRO A 76 -1.04 20.15 -9.15
C PRO A 76 -0.50 20.58 -7.79
N PHE A 77 -0.09 21.83 -7.63
CA PHE A 77 0.43 22.33 -6.35
C PHE A 77 -0.60 22.21 -5.22
N ARG A 78 -1.83 22.68 -5.47
CA ARG A 78 -2.90 22.63 -4.46
C ARG A 78 -3.40 21.21 -4.25
N THR A 79 -3.52 20.41 -5.30
CA THR A 79 -4.22 19.11 -5.23
C THR A 79 -3.31 17.98 -4.77
N SER A 80 -2.01 18.02 -5.10
CA SER A 80 -1.03 16.98 -4.73
C SER A 80 -0.97 16.64 -3.24
N PRO A 81 -0.93 17.59 -2.28
CA PRO A 81 -0.87 17.26 -0.86
C PRO A 81 -2.13 16.53 -0.36
N PHE A 82 -3.31 16.85 -0.91
CA PHE A 82 -4.55 16.15 -0.57
C PHE A 82 -4.53 14.71 -1.10
N ILE A 83 -4.12 14.54 -2.36
CA ILE A 83 -4.00 13.21 -2.99
C ILE A 83 -2.97 12.35 -2.27
N LEU A 84 -1.82 12.93 -1.90
CA LEU A 84 -0.78 12.23 -1.16
C LEU A 84 -1.31 11.71 0.18
N ARG A 85 -1.97 12.58 0.95
CA ARG A 85 -2.54 12.22 2.25
C ARG A 85 -3.60 11.12 2.14
N GLU A 86 -4.46 11.17 1.13
CA GLU A 86 -5.47 10.13 0.92
C GLU A 86 -4.85 8.80 0.48
N LEU A 87 -3.84 8.84 -0.40
CA LEU A 87 -3.09 7.65 -0.80
C LEU A 87 -2.39 6.99 0.39
N GLU A 88 -1.75 7.77 1.27
CA GLU A 88 -1.10 7.26 2.49
C GLU A 88 -2.10 6.61 3.45
N GLN A 89 -3.25 7.25 3.67
CA GLN A 89 -4.31 6.67 4.49
C GLN A 89 -4.82 5.35 3.93
N GLU A 90 -5.06 5.29 2.61
CA GLU A 90 -5.53 4.07 1.97
C GLU A 90 -4.46 2.98 1.98
N TYR A 91 -3.19 3.32 1.77
CA TYR A 91 -2.08 2.40 1.93
C TYR A 91 -2.04 1.80 3.35
N GLU A 92 -2.20 2.61 4.40
CA GLU A 92 -2.27 2.08 5.76
C GLU A 92 -3.47 1.16 5.99
N LYS A 93 -4.65 1.48 5.44
CA LYS A 93 -5.83 0.60 5.52
C LYS A 93 -5.57 -0.72 4.81
N LEU A 94 -4.99 -0.69 3.61
CA LEU A 94 -4.62 -1.88 2.86
C LEU A 94 -3.56 -2.70 3.60
N ALA A 95 -2.54 -2.05 4.19
CA ALA A 95 -1.50 -2.71 4.98
C ALA A 95 -2.08 -3.38 6.24
N ARG A 96 -3.02 -2.72 6.94
CA ARG A 96 -3.78 -3.31 8.06
C ARG A 96 -4.59 -4.53 7.61
N ARG A 97 -5.36 -4.43 6.53
CA ARG A 97 -6.11 -5.55 5.94
C ARG A 97 -5.20 -6.72 5.54
N ARG A 98 -4.02 -6.44 4.96
CA ARG A 98 -3.00 -7.45 4.65
C ARG A 98 -2.49 -8.14 5.91
N CYS A 99 -2.19 -7.37 6.96
CA CYS A 99 -1.73 -7.91 8.24
C CYS A 99 -2.79 -8.80 8.89
N ASP A 100 -4.06 -8.40 8.86
CA ASP A 100 -5.16 -9.19 9.43
C ASP A 100 -5.44 -10.46 8.63
N LYS A 101 -5.36 -10.40 7.29
CA LYS A 101 -5.32 -11.60 6.44
C LYS A 101 -4.13 -12.48 6.83
N ASN A 102 -2.92 -11.93 6.93
CA ASN A 102 -1.73 -12.71 7.29
C ASN A 102 -1.82 -13.34 8.70
N LYS A 103 -2.46 -12.69 9.67
CA LYS A 103 -2.74 -13.28 11.00
C LYS A 103 -3.73 -14.44 10.91
N ASN A 104 -4.82 -14.27 10.17
CA ASN A 104 -5.77 -15.36 9.92
C ASN A 104 -5.11 -16.52 9.17
N TRP A 105 -4.20 -16.24 8.25
CA TRP A 105 -3.41 -17.24 7.55
C TRP A 105 -2.37 -17.90 8.46
N ALA A 106 -1.66 -17.17 9.32
CA ALA A 106 -0.75 -17.73 10.30
C ALA A 106 -1.48 -18.61 11.32
N ASP A 107 -2.69 -18.25 11.72
CA ASP A 107 -3.54 -19.03 12.62
C ASP A 107 -4.20 -20.24 11.93
N VAL A 108 -4.66 -20.10 10.68
CA VAL A 108 -5.17 -21.21 9.86
C VAL A 108 -4.04 -22.17 9.51
N TYR A 109 -2.85 -21.67 9.16
CA TYR A 109 -1.66 -22.47 8.89
C TYR A 109 -1.18 -23.17 10.17
N LYS A 110 -1.11 -22.50 11.34
CA LYS A 110 -0.85 -23.15 12.64
C LYS A 110 -1.88 -24.25 12.96
N LYS A 111 -3.16 -24.02 12.67
CA LYS A 111 -4.25 -24.99 12.89
C LYS A 111 -4.20 -26.15 11.89
N ASN A 112 -3.83 -25.92 10.63
CA ASN A 112 -3.67 -26.96 9.60
C ASN A 112 -2.38 -27.78 9.82
N TYR A 113 -1.28 -27.13 10.21
CA TYR A 113 -0.01 -27.78 10.56
C TYR A 113 -0.17 -28.67 11.81
N ARG A 114 -1.00 -28.27 12.79
CA ARG A 114 -1.40 -29.11 13.94
C ARG A 114 -2.26 -30.32 13.57
N LYS A 115 -2.97 -30.30 12.45
CA LYS A 115 -3.79 -31.44 11.98
C LYS A 115 -3.00 -32.39 11.06
N SER A 116 -1.94 -31.93 10.40
CA SER A 116 -1.12 -32.76 9.50
C SER A 116 0.18 -33.29 10.12
N LEU A 117 0.65 -32.76 11.25
CA LEU A 117 1.79 -33.32 11.97
C LEU A 117 1.35 -34.17 13.16
N GLY A 118 1.12 -35.45 12.90
CA GLY A 118 1.11 -36.48 13.94
C GLY A 118 2.49 -36.78 14.51
N ARG A 119 3.30 -35.77 14.89
CA ARG A 119 4.52 -35.95 15.71
C ARG A 119 4.78 -34.70 16.57
N PRO A 120 5.02 -34.84 17.89
CA PRO A 120 5.23 -33.71 18.78
C PRO A 120 6.65 -33.16 18.59
N LEU A 121 6.78 -31.91 18.16
CA LEU A 121 8.04 -31.18 18.31
C LEU A 121 8.09 -30.54 19.70
N ASN A 122 9.18 -30.87 20.37
CA ASN A 122 9.51 -30.68 21.76
C ASN A 122 9.34 -29.21 22.21
N ARG A 123 8.72 -29.04 23.38
CA ARG A 123 8.64 -27.77 24.10
C ARG A 123 10.01 -27.46 24.67
N ASN A 124 10.68 -26.41 24.19
CA ASN A 124 11.78 -25.79 24.95
C ASN A 124 11.52 -24.30 25.10
N CYS A 125 10.62 -23.99 26.04
CA CYS A 125 10.66 -22.75 26.82
C CYS A 125 10.55 -23.14 28.29
N GLN A 126 11.59 -23.73 28.90
CA GLN A 126 11.82 -23.67 30.35
C GLN A 126 13.31 -23.81 30.69
N ASN A 127 13.77 -22.90 31.55
CA ASN A 127 14.93 -22.98 32.46
C ASN A 127 16.36 -22.77 31.91
N ILE A 128 16.85 -21.54 32.10
CA ILE A 128 18.16 -21.35 32.75
C ILE A 128 17.95 -20.37 33.91
N LYS A 129 17.80 -20.93 35.13
CA LYS A 129 18.13 -20.25 36.39
C LYS A 129 19.49 -20.77 36.84
N ASN A 130 20.37 -19.85 37.20
CA ASN A 130 21.47 -19.91 38.19
C ASN A 130 22.55 -21.01 38.10
N SER A 131 23.80 -20.61 37.84
CA SER A 131 24.96 -20.78 38.75
C SER A 131 26.24 -20.21 38.15
N SER A 132 26.78 -19.16 38.75
CA SER A 132 28.13 -19.12 39.37
C SER A 132 28.35 -17.77 40.04
#